data_AF-A0A1L5NIS5-F1
#
_entry.id   AF-A0A1L5NIS5-F1
#
_cell.length_a   1.000
_cell.length_b   1.000
_cell.length_c   1.000
_cell.angle_alpha   90.00
_cell.angle_beta   90.00
_cell.angle_gamma   90.00
#
_symmetry.space_group_name_H-M   'P 1'
#
loop_
_entity.id
_entity.type
_entity.pdbx_description
1 polymer ?
#
loop_
_entity_poly.entity_id
_entity_poly.type
_entity_poly.pdbx_seq_one_letter_code
_entity_poly.pdbx_strand_id
1 'polypeptide(L)'
;MSSIDIGDLLGTGKEAEVYEHGALVLKLYRVTASKSAAFREAAILAHIEPFGLPAPKVSDVRQYGDRWGLVMTRARGQPFANAMLSQPALIPKYLDEMVRLHMEIHGQSARALPELKARLASNIRHAPSLNTAHRERLLRGLDTLPNGNALCHGDFHPSNILGSPGQAMVVDWLDACAGSPAADVCRTYVLIRHAAPEIATSYAETYARASGLALGDIFAWLPFVAAARLAEGVSKEEDELIRMADTGWSDI
;
A
#
# COMPACT_ATOMS: atom_id res chain seq x y z
N MET A 1 -23.84 27.95 10.98
CA MET A 1 -22.76 27.12 10.38
C MET A 1 -22.11 26.39 11.54
N SER A 2 -22.44 25.11 11.75
CA SER A 2 -21.94 24.36 12.90
C SER A 2 -20.43 24.22 12.80
N SER A 3 -19.74 24.56 13.89
CA SER A 3 -18.32 24.28 14.14
C SER A 3 -17.97 22.92 13.55
N ILE A 4 -17.07 22.92 12.58
CA ILE A 4 -16.57 21.73 11.93
C ILE A 4 -15.67 21.04 12.97
N ASP A 5 -16.22 20.02 13.63
CA ASP A 5 -15.61 19.41 14.81
C ASP A 5 -14.44 18.52 14.39
N ILE A 6 -13.29 19.15 14.16
CA ILE A 6 -11.99 18.48 14.04
C ILE A 6 -11.52 18.27 15.48
N GLY A 7 -11.53 17.01 15.93
CA GLY A 7 -11.05 16.62 17.26
C GLY A 7 -9.53 16.40 17.28
N ASP A 8 -9.09 15.53 18.19
CA ASP A 8 -7.67 15.26 18.41
C ASP A 8 -6.98 14.64 17.18
N LEU A 9 -5.69 14.94 17.03
CA LEU A 9 -4.85 14.32 16.02
C LEU A 9 -4.58 12.85 16.40
N LEU A 10 -5.00 11.94 15.52
CA LEU A 10 -4.82 10.50 15.68
C LEU A 10 -3.56 9.98 15.01
N GLY A 11 -3.15 10.61 13.91
CA GLY A 11 -2.01 10.16 13.12
C GLY A 11 -1.60 11.18 12.07
N THR A 12 -0.35 11.09 11.65
CA THR A 12 0.24 11.98 10.65
C THR A 12 0.98 11.16 9.62
N GLY A 13 0.73 11.42 8.35
CA GLY A 13 1.40 10.80 7.21
C GLY A 13 2.05 11.86 6.31
N LYS A 14 2.68 11.40 5.22
CA LYS A 14 3.31 12.28 4.24
C LYS A 14 2.30 13.25 3.61
N GLU A 15 1.14 12.75 3.19
CA GLU A 15 0.16 13.52 2.41
C GLU A 15 -1.02 14.05 3.23
N ALA A 16 -1.29 13.48 4.40
CA ALA A 16 -2.47 13.82 5.20
C ALA A 16 -2.24 13.66 6.70
N GLU A 17 -3.10 14.31 7.47
CA GLU A 17 -3.27 14.15 8.91
C GLU A 17 -4.64 13.51 9.18
N VAL A 18 -4.74 12.67 10.20
CA VAL A 18 -5.99 11.99 10.55
C VAL A 18 -6.44 12.51 11.91
N TYR A 19 -7.67 13.03 11.98
CA TYR A 19 -8.27 13.60 13.16
C TYR A 19 -9.52 12.83 13.60
N GLU A 20 -9.86 12.93 14.88
CA GLU A 20 -11.17 12.50 15.36
C GLU A 20 -12.29 13.35 14.73
N HIS A 21 -13.40 12.69 14.40
CA HIS A 21 -14.60 13.35 13.87
C HIS A 21 -15.86 12.65 14.39
N GLY A 22 -16.16 12.85 15.68
CA GLY A 22 -17.20 12.11 16.38
C GLY A 22 -16.90 10.61 16.41
N ALA A 23 -17.83 9.79 15.89
CA ALA A 23 -17.62 8.34 15.75
C ALA A 23 -16.76 7.95 14.52
N LEU A 24 -16.46 8.91 13.65
CA LEU A 24 -15.72 8.75 12.40
C LEU A 24 -14.30 9.34 12.57
N VAL A 25 -13.53 9.29 11.48
CA VAL A 25 -12.26 10.01 11.34
C VAL A 25 -12.30 10.93 10.15
N LEU A 26 -11.52 12.00 10.23
CA LEU A 26 -11.25 12.93 9.14
C LEU A 26 -9.79 12.75 8.68
N LYS A 27 -9.57 12.21 7.49
CA LYS A 27 -8.28 12.27 6.80
C LYS A 27 -8.21 13.60 6.05
N LEU A 28 -7.48 14.55 6.62
CA LEU A 28 -7.32 15.90 6.10
C LEU A 28 -6.02 16.00 5.31
N TYR A 29 -6.13 16.11 3.99
CA TYR A 29 -4.96 16.18 3.11
C TYR A 29 -4.24 17.52 3.26
N ARG A 30 -2.91 17.51 3.20
CA ARG A 30 -2.09 18.72 3.30
C ARG A 30 -2.38 19.66 2.13
N VAL A 31 -2.11 20.96 2.29
CA VAL A 31 -2.35 21.98 1.24
C VAL A 31 -1.62 21.67 -0.07
N THR A 32 -0.47 20.99 0.01
CA THR A 32 0.31 20.56 -1.16
C THR A 32 -0.29 19.37 -1.89
N ALA A 33 -1.23 18.65 -1.28
CA ALA A 33 -1.89 17.51 -1.91
C ALA A 33 -2.96 18.00 -2.90
N SER A 34 -3.08 17.31 -4.03
CA SER A 34 -4.10 17.65 -5.01
C SER A 34 -5.51 17.32 -4.49
N LYS A 35 -6.51 18.12 -4.87
CA LYS A 35 -7.94 17.78 -4.68
C LYS A 35 -8.23 16.35 -5.15
N SER A 36 -7.59 15.91 -6.24
CA SER A 36 -7.81 14.57 -6.80
C SER A 36 -7.45 13.44 -5.84
N ALA A 37 -6.53 13.62 -4.89
CA ALA A 37 -6.15 12.59 -3.94
C ALA A 37 -7.32 12.22 -3.02
N ALA A 38 -7.96 13.22 -2.40
CA ALA A 38 -9.11 13.02 -1.51
C ALA A 38 -10.29 12.33 -2.22
N PHE A 39 -10.62 12.80 -3.44
CA PHE A 39 -11.72 12.22 -4.21
C PHE A 39 -11.38 10.84 -4.76
N ARG A 40 -10.12 10.58 -5.10
CA ARG A 40 -9.67 9.26 -5.57
C ARG A 40 -9.79 8.22 -4.47
N GLU A 41 -9.26 8.49 -3.28
CA GLU A 41 -9.36 7.55 -2.15
C GLU A 41 -10.82 7.31 -1.78
N ALA A 42 -11.65 8.35 -1.75
CA ALA A 42 -13.09 8.21 -1.53
C ALA A 42 -13.77 7.31 -2.57
N ALA A 43 -13.44 7.50 -3.86
CA ALA A 43 -13.98 6.68 -4.94
C ALA A 43 -13.52 5.22 -4.85
N ILE A 44 -12.26 4.98 -4.47
CA ILE A 44 -11.73 3.63 -4.23
C ILE A 44 -12.47 2.98 -3.07
N LEU A 45 -12.59 3.65 -1.92
CA LEU A 45 -13.28 3.12 -0.75
C LEU A 45 -14.75 2.78 -1.06
N ALA A 46 -15.45 3.67 -1.77
CA ALA A 46 -16.81 3.41 -2.24
C ALA A 46 -16.88 2.21 -3.20
N HIS A 47 -15.86 2.03 -4.06
CA HIS A 47 -15.80 0.91 -5.01
C HIS A 47 -15.58 -0.44 -4.32
N ILE A 48 -14.73 -0.49 -3.29
CA ILE A 48 -14.39 -1.74 -2.59
C ILE A 48 -15.37 -2.09 -1.45
N GLU A 49 -16.19 -1.13 -1.00
CA GLU A 49 -17.14 -1.37 0.10
C GLU A 49 -18.06 -2.59 -0.12
N PRO A 50 -18.62 -2.84 -1.32
CA PRO A 50 -19.45 -4.03 -1.58
C PRO A 50 -18.70 -5.36 -1.45
N PHE A 51 -17.36 -5.37 -1.46
CA PHE A 51 -16.58 -6.60 -1.28
C PHE A 51 -16.57 -7.10 0.16
N GLY A 52 -17.02 -6.28 1.13
CA GLY A 52 -17.09 -6.67 2.53
C GLY A 52 -15.72 -6.78 3.23
N LEU A 53 -14.66 -6.25 2.60
CA LEU A 53 -13.31 -6.22 3.17
C LEU A 53 -13.28 -5.37 4.45
N PRO A 54 -12.36 -5.66 5.39
CA PRO A 54 -12.15 -4.83 6.57
C PRO A 54 -11.40 -3.54 6.20
N ALA A 55 -12.09 -2.63 5.53
CA ALA A 55 -11.60 -1.33 5.07
C ALA A 55 -12.49 -0.19 5.61
N PRO A 56 -11.98 1.07 5.66
CA PRO A 56 -12.80 2.22 5.99
C PRO A 56 -13.98 2.40 5.02
N LYS A 57 -15.14 2.77 5.55
CA LYS A 57 -16.30 3.16 4.73
C LYS A 57 -16.37 4.66 4.62
N VAL A 58 -16.46 5.17 3.40
CA VAL A 58 -16.54 6.60 3.15
C VAL A 58 -17.91 7.14 3.57
N SER A 59 -17.91 8.27 4.26
CA SER A 59 -19.12 9.02 4.59
C SER A 59 -19.27 10.25 3.71
N ASP A 60 -18.21 11.02 3.52
CA ASP A 60 -18.23 12.25 2.71
C ASP A 60 -16.82 12.74 2.33
N VAL A 61 -16.74 13.56 1.30
CA VAL A 61 -15.54 14.36 0.95
C VAL A 61 -15.94 15.83 0.92
N ARG A 62 -15.34 16.64 1.78
CA ARG A 62 -15.66 18.07 1.87
C ARG A 62 -14.43 18.92 2.10
N GLN A 63 -14.59 20.22 1.90
CA GLN A 63 -13.52 21.19 2.09
C GLN A 63 -13.51 21.72 3.53
N TYR A 64 -12.32 21.80 4.12
CA TYR A 64 -12.02 22.30 5.46
C TYR A 64 -10.99 23.44 5.30
N GLY A 65 -11.48 24.68 5.17
CA GLY A 65 -10.61 25.82 4.81
C GLY A 65 -10.05 25.69 3.40
N ASP A 66 -8.73 25.68 3.26
CA ASP A 66 -8.00 25.48 2.00
C ASP A 66 -7.65 24.00 1.71
N ARG A 67 -8.01 23.09 2.62
CA ARG A 67 -7.68 21.65 2.54
C ARG A 67 -8.92 20.82 2.21
N TRP A 68 -8.72 19.70 1.53
CA TRP A 68 -9.75 18.69 1.31
C TRP A 68 -9.68 17.61 2.38
N GLY A 69 -10.84 17.17 2.85
CA GLY A 69 -10.99 16.16 3.89
C GLY A 69 -11.88 15.01 3.45
N LEU A 70 -11.45 13.79 3.74
CA LEU A 70 -12.21 12.55 3.58
C LEU A 70 -12.69 12.10 4.96
N VAL A 71 -14.01 12.03 5.15
CA VAL A 71 -14.64 11.52 6.38
C VAL A 71 -15.01 10.07 6.18
N MET A 72 -14.56 9.18 7.07
CA MET A 72 -14.75 7.74 6.96
C MET A 72 -14.78 7.03 8.32
N THR A 73 -15.17 5.76 8.35
CA THR A 73 -15.20 4.97 9.60
C THR A 73 -13.82 4.83 10.22
N ARG A 74 -13.76 4.86 11.56
CA ARG A 74 -12.52 4.77 12.32
C ARG A 74 -12.01 3.32 12.43
N ALA A 75 -10.75 3.10 12.06
CA ALA A 75 -10.00 1.92 12.47
C ALA A 75 -9.66 2.02 13.97
N ARG A 76 -9.85 0.95 14.73
CA ARG A 76 -9.58 0.91 16.18
C ARG A 76 -8.29 0.15 16.48
N GLY A 77 -7.59 0.58 17.54
CA GLY A 77 -6.34 -0.06 17.98
C GLY A 77 -5.10 0.53 17.31
N GLN A 78 -3.94 0.01 17.71
CA GLN A 78 -2.64 0.44 17.20
C GLN A 78 -2.29 -0.28 15.88
N PRO A 79 -1.37 0.28 15.07
CA PRO A 79 -0.83 -0.42 13.92
C PRO A 79 -0.12 -1.73 14.29
N PHE A 80 -0.18 -2.73 13.41
CA PHE A 80 0.55 -4.00 13.58
C PHE A 80 2.05 -3.78 13.75
N ALA A 81 2.63 -2.77 13.07
CA ALA A 81 4.05 -2.40 13.24
C ALA A 81 4.42 -2.17 14.72
N ASN A 82 3.59 -1.42 15.46
CA ASN A 82 3.83 -1.12 16.87
C ASN A 82 3.68 -2.37 17.74
N ALA A 83 2.70 -3.22 17.43
CA ALA A 83 2.48 -4.47 18.14
C ALA A 83 3.62 -5.48 17.92
N MET A 84 4.09 -5.62 16.69
CA MET A 84 5.25 -6.47 16.34
C MET A 84 6.52 -5.98 17.03
N LEU A 85 6.76 -4.66 17.06
CA LEU A 85 7.92 -4.06 17.72
C LEU A 85 7.89 -4.27 19.24
N SER A 86 6.73 -4.09 19.87
CA SER A 86 6.59 -4.22 21.33
C SER A 86 6.50 -5.67 21.81
N GLN A 87 6.05 -6.60 20.96
CA GLN A 87 5.83 -8.01 21.31
C GLN A 87 6.37 -8.95 20.22
N PRO A 88 7.70 -9.12 20.09
CA PRO A 88 8.30 -9.94 19.04
C PRO A 88 7.82 -11.40 18.99
N ALA A 89 7.47 -11.97 20.15
CA ALA A 89 6.91 -13.32 20.25
C ALA A 89 5.57 -13.50 19.50
N LEU A 90 4.86 -12.39 19.21
CA LEU A 90 3.59 -12.41 18.47
C LEU A 90 3.76 -12.18 16.97
N ILE A 91 4.98 -11.89 16.48
CA ILE A 91 5.23 -11.62 15.05
C ILE A 91 4.63 -12.71 14.14
N PRO A 92 4.80 -14.03 14.40
CA PRO A 92 4.20 -15.06 13.56
C PRO A 92 2.67 -14.92 13.44
N LYS A 93 1.97 -14.64 14.55
CA LYS A 93 0.52 -14.45 14.55
C LYS A 93 0.08 -13.23 13.74
N TYR A 94 0.84 -12.14 13.79
CA TYR A 94 0.55 -10.96 12.99
C TYR A 94 0.86 -11.19 11.50
N LEU A 95 1.92 -11.93 11.17
CA LEU A 95 2.23 -12.32 9.79
C LEU A 95 1.13 -13.19 9.18
N ASP A 96 0.63 -14.17 9.93
CA ASP A 96 -0.49 -15.03 9.49
C ASP A 96 -1.73 -14.18 9.18
N GLU A 97 -2.06 -13.21 10.03
CA GLU A 97 -3.19 -12.30 9.79
C GLU A 97 -2.94 -11.37 8.60
N MET A 98 -1.73 -10.85 8.43
CA MET A 98 -1.38 -10.06 7.25
C MET A 98 -1.60 -10.84 5.96
N VAL A 99 -1.13 -12.09 5.91
CA VAL A 99 -1.31 -12.96 4.75
C VAL A 99 -2.78 -13.27 4.52
N ARG A 100 -3.54 -13.58 5.58
CA ARG A 100 -4.99 -13.80 5.48
C ARG A 100 -5.71 -12.60 4.88
N LEU A 101 -5.46 -11.39 5.41
CA LEU A 101 -6.06 -10.14 4.92
C LEU A 101 -5.67 -9.88 3.46
N HIS A 102 -4.39 -10.03 3.11
CA HIS A 102 -3.94 -9.74 1.75
C HIS A 102 -4.48 -10.75 0.73
N MET A 103 -4.63 -12.03 1.10
CA MET A 103 -5.30 -13.02 0.26
C MET A 103 -6.80 -12.71 0.09
N GLU A 104 -7.47 -12.22 1.14
CA GLU A 104 -8.87 -11.78 1.07
C GLU A 104 -9.05 -10.62 0.07
N ILE A 105 -8.12 -9.67 0.10
CA ILE A 105 -8.02 -8.56 -0.85
C ILE A 105 -7.81 -9.09 -2.28
N HIS A 106 -6.79 -9.93 -2.49
CA HIS A 106 -6.47 -10.50 -3.81
C HIS A 106 -7.55 -11.44 -4.37
N GLY A 107 -8.45 -11.95 -3.52
CA GLY A 107 -9.63 -12.70 -3.94
C GLY A 107 -10.69 -11.87 -4.65
N GLN A 108 -10.63 -10.54 -4.56
CA GLN A 108 -11.57 -9.62 -5.21
C GLN A 108 -11.08 -9.22 -6.60
N SER A 109 -12.00 -8.92 -7.51
CA SER A 109 -11.68 -8.38 -8.85
C SER A 109 -11.93 -6.88 -8.90
N ALA A 110 -10.92 -6.10 -9.31
CA ALA A 110 -10.98 -4.63 -9.28
C ALA A 110 -10.86 -3.98 -10.66
N ARG A 111 -11.45 -4.57 -11.71
CA ARG A 111 -11.33 -4.10 -13.12
C ARG A 111 -11.67 -2.62 -13.36
N ALA A 112 -12.40 -1.97 -12.45
CA ALA A 112 -12.73 -0.55 -12.54
C ALA A 112 -11.64 0.37 -11.99
N LEU A 113 -10.64 -0.17 -11.28
CA LEU A 113 -9.51 0.58 -10.75
C LEU A 113 -8.38 0.70 -11.81
N PRO A 114 -7.48 1.69 -11.65
CA PRO A 114 -6.32 1.83 -12.52
C PRO A 114 -5.47 0.55 -12.55
N GLU A 115 -4.82 0.27 -13.68
CA GLU A 115 -3.96 -0.90 -13.83
C GLU A 115 -2.63 -0.74 -13.10
N LEU A 116 -2.22 -1.77 -12.35
CA LEU A 116 -0.96 -1.83 -11.61
C LEU A 116 0.24 -1.58 -12.53
N LYS A 117 0.28 -2.24 -13.69
CA LYS A 117 1.38 -2.07 -14.65
C LYS A 117 1.46 -0.65 -15.21
N ALA A 118 0.32 -0.01 -15.49
CA ALA A 118 0.30 1.37 -15.95
C ALA A 118 0.86 2.32 -14.88
N ARG A 119 0.51 2.09 -13.61
CA ARG A 119 1.07 2.83 -12.46
C ARG A 119 2.58 2.61 -12.31
N LEU A 120 3.05 1.36 -12.31
CA LEU A 120 4.48 1.05 -12.26
C LEU A 120 5.24 1.71 -13.42
N ALA A 121 4.73 1.59 -14.64
CA ALA A 121 5.33 2.22 -15.82
C ALA A 121 5.41 3.75 -15.69
N SER A 122 4.34 4.39 -15.18
CA SER A 122 4.36 5.83 -14.89
C SER A 122 5.45 6.17 -13.88
N ASN A 123 5.55 5.45 -12.77
CA ASN A 123 6.54 5.73 -11.74
C ASN A 123 7.98 5.48 -12.24
N ILE A 124 8.23 4.39 -12.96
CA ILE A 124 9.54 4.11 -13.59
C ILE A 124 9.96 5.25 -14.54
N ARG A 125 9.01 5.82 -15.30
CA ARG A 125 9.32 6.98 -16.17
C ARG A 125 9.79 8.20 -15.38
N HIS A 126 9.24 8.42 -14.19
CA HIS A 126 9.55 9.57 -13.34
C HIS A 126 10.63 9.30 -12.27
N ALA A 127 11.19 8.09 -12.21
CA ALA A 127 12.26 7.76 -11.27
C ALA A 127 13.53 8.58 -11.60
N PRO A 128 14.01 9.43 -10.66
CA PRO A 128 15.08 10.38 -10.93
C PRO A 128 16.44 9.71 -11.14
N SER A 129 16.69 8.60 -10.45
CA SER A 129 18.00 7.93 -10.40
C SER A 129 18.25 6.95 -11.55
N LEU A 130 17.29 6.80 -12.49
CA LEU A 130 17.41 5.90 -13.64
C LEU A 130 17.86 6.65 -14.90
N ASN A 131 18.91 6.15 -15.55
CA ASN A 131 19.28 6.63 -16.88
C ASN A 131 18.30 6.10 -17.96
N THR A 132 18.35 6.69 -19.16
CA THR A 132 17.43 6.35 -20.26
C THR A 132 17.46 4.87 -20.64
N ALA A 133 18.65 4.30 -20.82
CA ALA A 133 18.79 2.90 -21.22
C ALA A 133 18.23 1.92 -20.17
N HIS A 134 18.49 2.20 -18.89
CA HIS A 134 17.95 1.41 -17.78
C HIS A 134 16.43 1.50 -17.72
N ARG A 135 15.88 2.72 -17.79
CA ARG A 135 14.43 2.97 -17.81
C ARG A 135 13.74 2.21 -18.95
N GLU A 136 14.28 2.27 -20.16
CA GLU A 136 13.71 1.56 -21.30
C GLU A 136 13.77 0.03 -21.16
N ARG A 137 14.87 -0.50 -20.62
CA ARG A 137 15.00 -1.93 -20.31
C ARG A 137 13.92 -2.39 -19.34
N LEU A 138 13.72 -1.64 -18.25
CA LEU A 138 12.70 -1.93 -17.24
C LEU A 138 11.29 -1.86 -17.81
N LEU A 139 10.97 -0.83 -18.60
CA LEU A 139 9.65 -0.71 -19.22
C LEU A 139 9.34 -1.87 -20.17
N ARG A 140 10.30 -2.27 -21.03
CA ARG A 140 10.14 -3.45 -21.90
C ARG A 140 9.97 -4.74 -21.11
N GLY A 141 10.71 -4.92 -20.01
CA GLY A 141 10.58 -6.10 -19.15
C GLY A 141 9.24 -6.14 -18.40
N LEU A 142 8.76 -4.99 -17.94
CA LEU A 142 7.45 -4.90 -17.28
C LEU A 142 6.33 -5.32 -18.24
N ASP A 143 6.43 -4.96 -19.52
CA ASP A 143 5.43 -5.31 -20.53
C ASP A 143 5.26 -6.83 -20.70
N THR A 144 6.30 -7.63 -20.46
CA THR A 144 6.23 -9.09 -20.58
C THR A 144 5.54 -9.79 -19.41
N LEU A 145 5.34 -9.10 -18.28
CA LEU A 145 4.69 -9.67 -17.09
C LEU A 145 3.15 -9.67 -17.21
N PRO A 146 2.45 -10.62 -16.55
CA PRO A 146 1.00 -10.70 -16.63
C PRO A 146 0.33 -9.49 -15.97
N ASN A 147 -0.74 -8.95 -16.58
CA ASN A 147 -1.46 -7.80 -16.02
C ASN A 147 -2.18 -8.17 -14.70
N GLY A 148 -2.99 -9.23 -14.73
CA GLY A 148 -3.90 -9.57 -13.63
C GLY A 148 -5.08 -8.59 -13.51
N ASN A 149 -6.08 -8.96 -12.71
CA ASN A 149 -7.25 -8.12 -12.41
C ASN A 149 -7.70 -8.23 -10.94
N ALA A 150 -6.85 -8.80 -10.08
CA ALA A 150 -7.10 -8.85 -8.66
C ALA A 150 -7.07 -7.43 -8.08
N LEU A 151 -7.82 -7.19 -7.00
CA LEU A 151 -7.64 -5.99 -6.20
C LEU A 151 -6.28 -6.04 -5.53
N CYS A 152 -5.44 -5.06 -5.82
CA CYS A 152 -4.17 -4.84 -5.16
C CYS A 152 -4.28 -3.58 -4.30
N HIS A 153 -3.71 -3.59 -3.10
CA HIS A 153 -3.69 -2.47 -2.17
C HIS A 153 -2.64 -1.42 -2.55
N GLY A 154 -1.46 -1.83 -3.02
CA GLY A 154 -0.37 -0.93 -3.45
C GLY A 154 0.48 -0.33 -2.32
N ASP A 155 -0.08 -0.22 -1.11
CA ASP A 155 0.65 0.22 0.11
C ASP A 155 0.40 -0.69 1.32
N PHE A 156 0.33 -2.01 1.10
CA PHE A 156 0.02 -2.96 2.17
C PHE A 156 1.28 -3.24 2.99
N HIS A 157 1.31 -2.83 4.26
CA HIS A 157 2.40 -3.09 5.21
C HIS A 157 1.90 -2.95 6.67
N PRO A 158 2.66 -3.39 7.70
CA PRO A 158 2.17 -3.47 9.08
C PRO A 158 1.71 -2.13 9.70
N SER A 159 2.14 -0.99 9.17
CA SER A 159 1.68 0.32 9.69
C SER A 159 0.29 0.72 9.17
N ASN A 160 -0.14 0.12 8.05
CA ASN A 160 -1.45 0.35 7.43
C ASN A 160 -2.49 -0.72 7.83
N ILE A 161 -2.20 -1.50 8.86
CA ILE A 161 -3.11 -2.51 9.42
C ILE A 161 -3.30 -2.21 10.90
N LEU A 162 -4.49 -1.76 11.28
CA LEU A 162 -4.78 -1.30 12.65
C LEU A 162 -5.70 -2.28 13.36
N GLY A 163 -5.40 -2.55 14.63
CA GLY A 163 -6.21 -3.40 15.50
C GLY A 163 -5.49 -4.66 15.93
N SER A 164 -6.26 -5.71 16.21
CA SER A 164 -5.76 -7.02 16.63
C SER A 164 -6.10 -8.08 15.59
N PRO A 165 -5.34 -9.18 15.48
CA PRO A 165 -5.67 -10.27 14.56
C PRO A 165 -7.12 -10.75 14.72
N GLY A 166 -7.83 -10.89 13.58
CA GLY A 166 -9.25 -11.22 13.52
C GLY A 166 -10.22 -10.03 13.65
N GLN A 167 -9.72 -8.84 14.02
CA GLN A 167 -10.50 -7.60 14.13
C GLN A 167 -9.80 -6.41 13.48
N ALA A 168 -8.76 -6.67 12.70
CA ALA A 168 -7.94 -5.63 12.10
C ALA A 168 -8.66 -4.97 10.92
N MET A 169 -8.32 -3.71 10.66
CA MET A 169 -8.76 -2.94 9.51
C MET A 169 -7.53 -2.50 8.71
N VAL A 170 -7.59 -2.69 7.39
CA VAL A 170 -6.57 -2.23 6.44
C VAL A 170 -6.94 -0.82 5.99
N VAL A 171 -6.02 0.13 6.11
CA VAL A 171 -6.23 1.55 5.80
C VAL A 171 -5.28 2.02 4.70
N ASP A 172 -5.48 3.25 4.25
CA ASP A 172 -4.67 3.92 3.22
C ASP A 172 -4.78 3.26 1.82
N TRP A 173 -6.00 3.29 1.30
CA TRP A 173 -6.36 2.66 0.02
C TRP A 173 -6.12 3.56 -1.20
N LEU A 174 -5.46 4.72 -1.03
CA LEU A 174 -5.22 5.68 -2.12
C LEU A 174 -4.50 5.03 -3.32
N ASP A 175 -3.71 4.00 -3.01
CA ASP A 175 -2.84 3.32 -3.96
C ASP A 175 -3.44 2.10 -4.66
N ALA A 176 -4.69 1.77 -4.34
CA ALA A 176 -5.32 0.55 -4.81
C ALA A 176 -5.46 0.53 -6.34
N CYS A 177 -5.23 -0.65 -6.91
CA CYS A 177 -5.20 -0.86 -8.35
C CYS A 177 -5.68 -2.28 -8.73
N ALA A 178 -5.91 -2.49 -10.03
CA ALA A 178 -6.15 -3.81 -10.60
C ALA A 178 -4.82 -4.41 -11.05
N GLY A 179 -4.47 -5.61 -10.58
CA GLY A 179 -3.16 -6.16 -10.90
C GLY A 179 -2.95 -7.63 -10.59
N SER A 180 -1.68 -8.01 -10.64
CA SER A 180 -1.17 -9.32 -10.25
C SER A 180 -0.94 -9.37 -8.74
N PRO A 181 -1.48 -10.36 -8.02
CA PRO A 181 -1.16 -10.58 -6.60
C PRO A 181 0.34 -10.70 -6.33
N ALA A 182 1.08 -11.34 -7.25
CA ALA A 182 2.53 -11.49 -7.13
C ALA A 182 3.25 -10.13 -7.11
N ALA A 183 2.77 -9.15 -7.88
CA ALA A 183 3.32 -7.81 -7.92
C ALA A 183 3.06 -7.04 -6.61
N ASP A 184 1.86 -7.16 -6.05
CA ASP A 184 1.49 -6.46 -4.81
C ASP A 184 2.18 -7.06 -3.59
N VAL A 185 2.36 -8.38 -3.56
CA VAL A 185 3.19 -9.06 -2.54
C VAL A 185 4.65 -8.60 -2.63
N CYS A 186 5.19 -8.49 -3.84
CA CYS A 186 6.53 -7.95 -4.06
C CYS A 186 6.64 -6.49 -3.59
N ARG A 187 5.61 -5.68 -3.85
CA ARG A 187 5.48 -4.30 -3.34
C ARG A 187 5.50 -4.26 -1.80
N THR A 188 4.70 -5.09 -1.13
CA THR A 188 4.74 -5.23 0.34
C THR A 188 6.12 -5.62 0.85
N TYR A 189 6.78 -6.59 0.20
CA TYR A 189 8.15 -6.96 0.56
C TYR A 189 9.08 -5.74 0.52
N VAL A 190 9.11 -4.99 -0.58
CA VAL A 190 9.95 -3.79 -0.74
C VAL A 190 9.65 -2.74 0.32
N LEU A 191 8.37 -2.49 0.63
CA LEU A 191 7.95 -1.52 1.65
C LEU A 191 8.44 -1.87 3.07
N ILE A 192 8.51 -3.15 3.40
CA ILE A 192 8.95 -3.62 4.74
C ILE A 192 10.47 -3.77 4.81
N ARG A 193 11.10 -4.19 3.70
CA ARG A 193 12.47 -4.73 3.63
C ARG A 193 13.54 -3.78 4.18
N HIS A 194 13.39 -2.47 3.98
CA HIS A 194 14.35 -1.50 4.47
C HIS A 194 14.36 -1.41 6.01
N ALA A 195 13.20 -1.51 6.64
CA ALA A 195 13.06 -1.36 8.09
C ALA A 195 13.18 -2.69 8.85
N ALA A 196 12.70 -3.79 8.26
CA ALA A 196 12.62 -5.08 8.91
C ALA A 196 12.79 -6.24 7.90
N PRO A 197 14.02 -6.53 7.46
CA PRO A 197 14.28 -7.48 6.39
C PRO A 197 13.80 -8.91 6.69
N GLU A 198 13.96 -9.38 7.92
CA GLU A 198 13.52 -10.71 8.34
C GLU A 198 11.99 -10.83 8.30
N ILE A 199 11.28 -9.75 8.65
CA ILE A 199 9.81 -9.68 8.58
C ILE A 199 9.36 -9.67 7.11
N ALA A 200 10.04 -8.91 6.24
CA ALA A 200 9.73 -8.86 4.82
C ALA A 200 9.86 -10.24 4.16
N THR A 201 10.97 -10.94 4.41
CA THR A 201 11.19 -12.31 3.92
C THR A 201 10.16 -13.28 4.47
N SER A 202 9.94 -13.28 5.79
CA SER A 202 8.95 -14.18 6.43
C SER A 202 7.53 -13.95 5.89
N TYR A 203 7.18 -12.69 5.62
CA TYR A 203 5.90 -12.33 5.01
C TYR A 203 5.76 -12.93 3.60
N ALA A 204 6.75 -12.73 2.73
CA ALA A 204 6.71 -13.22 1.35
C ALA A 204 6.66 -14.76 1.30
N GLU A 205 7.44 -15.45 2.15
CA GLU A 205 7.43 -16.90 2.28
C GLU A 205 6.09 -17.44 2.79
N THR A 206 5.51 -16.80 3.80
CA THR A 206 4.21 -17.20 4.35
C THR A 206 3.11 -16.99 3.32
N TYR A 207 3.13 -15.87 2.59
CA TYR A 207 2.19 -15.61 1.51
C TYR A 207 2.31 -16.64 0.38
N ALA A 208 3.53 -16.90 -0.10
CA ALA A 208 3.79 -17.87 -1.16
C ALA A 208 3.26 -19.27 -0.78
N ARG A 209 3.53 -19.70 0.45
CA ARG A 209 3.04 -20.98 0.98
C ARG A 209 1.52 -21.05 1.04
N ALA A 210 0.85 -19.99 1.49
CA ALA A 210 -0.60 -19.96 1.64
C ALA A 210 -1.34 -19.84 0.30
N SER A 211 -0.78 -19.11 -0.67
CA SER A 211 -1.38 -18.89 -1.99
C SER A 211 -1.03 -19.94 -3.04
N GLY A 212 0.05 -20.71 -2.82
CA GLY A 212 0.60 -21.64 -3.81
C GLY A 212 1.44 -20.98 -4.91
N LEU A 213 1.69 -19.67 -4.84
CA LEU A 213 2.59 -18.97 -5.74
C LEU A 213 4.05 -19.36 -5.47
N ALA A 214 4.87 -19.46 -6.51
CA ALA A 214 6.30 -19.60 -6.34
C ALA A 214 6.91 -18.25 -5.92
N LEU A 215 7.89 -18.27 -5.02
CA LEU A 215 8.66 -17.06 -4.68
C LEU A 215 9.33 -16.43 -5.91
N GLY A 216 9.75 -17.25 -6.87
CA GLY A 216 10.29 -16.78 -8.14
C GLY A 216 9.29 -15.92 -8.94
N ASP A 217 8.00 -16.27 -8.92
CA ASP A 217 6.97 -15.51 -9.62
C ASP A 217 6.68 -14.17 -8.92
N ILE A 218 6.74 -14.15 -7.58
CA ILE A 218 6.64 -12.92 -6.78
C ILE A 218 7.83 -12.01 -7.08
N PHE A 219 9.04 -12.53 -6.96
CA PHE A 219 10.24 -11.69 -7.08
C PHE A 219 10.68 -11.43 -8.53
N ALA A 220 10.06 -12.05 -9.53
CA ALA A 220 10.14 -11.60 -10.92
C ALA A 220 9.69 -10.14 -11.09
N TRP A 221 8.85 -9.63 -10.17
CA TRP A 221 8.40 -8.23 -10.16
C TRP A 221 9.40 -7.25 -9.52
N LEU A 222 10.39 -7.76 -8.79
CA LEU A 222 11.24 -6.95 -7.91
C LEU A 222 11.97 -5.82 -8.63
N PRO A 223 12.58 -6.02 -9.83
CA PRO A 223 13.26 -4.93 -10.51
C PRO A 223 12.33 -3.75 -10.84
N PHE A 224 11.09 -4.05 -11.24
CA PHE A 224 10.12 -3.05 -11.67
C PHE A 224 9.48 -2.33 -10.50
N VAL A 225 9.18 -3.06 -9.42
CA VAL A 225 8.63 -2.51 -8.18
C VAL A 225 9.67 -1.60 -7.50
N ALA A 226 10.94 -2.04 -7.40
CA ALA A 226 12.01 -1.24 -6.83
C ALA A 226 12.27 0.04 -7.65
N ALA A 227 12.33 -0.09 -8.98
CA ALA A 227 12.49 1.05 -9.87
C ALA A 227 11.33 2.05 -9.77
N ALA A 228 10.08 1.58 -9.64
CA ALA A 228 8.93 2.45 -9.44
C ALA A 228 8.98 3.18 -8.09
N ARG A 229 9.45 2.52 -7.02
CA ARG A 229 9.55 3.09 -5.67
C ARG A 229 10.51 4.28 -5.60
N LEU A 230 11.55 4.33 -6.46
CA LEU A 230 12.47 5.47 -6.56
C LEU A 230 11.76 6.82 -6.86
N ALA A 231 10.58 6.79 -7.49
CA ALA A 231 9.80 8.00 -7.78
C ALA A 231 9.06 8.56 -6.53
N GLU A 232 9.05 7.84 -5.41
CA GLU A 232 8.21 8.17 -4.25
C GLU A 232 8.94 8.99 -3.17
N GLY A 233 10.17 9.44 -3.47
CA GLY A 233 10.95 10.34 -2.62
C GLY A 233 11.58 9.65 -1.40
N VAL A 234 12.10 8.44 -1.60
CA VAL A 234 12.70 7.60 -0.56
C VAL A 234 14.23 7.62 -0.57
N SER A 235 14.81 8.78 -0.26
CA SER A 235 16.26 8.97 -0.34
C SER A 235 17.08 8.03 0.57
N LYS A 236 16.49 7.48 1.63
CA LYS A 236 17.16 6.52 2.53
C LYS A 236 17.23 5.09 1.98
N GLU A 237 16.35 4.77 1.03
CA GLU A 237 16.22 3.44 0.41
C GLU A 237 16.94 3.38 -0.95
N GLU A 238 17.40 4.52 -1.48
CA GLU A 238 17.79 4.70 -2.88
C GLU A 238 18.84 3.69 -3.37
N ASP A 239 19.96 3.53 -2.65
CA ASP A 239 21.02 2.60 -3.02
C ASP A 239 20.55 1.14 -3.04
N GLU A 240 19.68 0.75 -2.10
CA GLU A 240 19.11 -0.59 -2.04
C GLU A 240 18.14 -0.83 -3.19
N LEU A 241 17.29 0.14 -3.50
CA LEU A 241 16.33 0.06 -4.61
C LEU A 241 17.01 0.02 -5.97
N ILE A 242 18.10 0.76 -6.17
CA ILE A 242 18.90 0.69 -7.41
C ILE A 242 19.48 -0.71 -7.59
N ARG A 243 20.07 -1.30 -6.53
CA ARG A 243 20.58 -2.68 -6.59
C ARG A 243 19.47 -3.67 -6.95
N MET A 244 18.32 -3.58 -6.29
CA MET A 244 17.15 -4.43 -6.59
C MET A 244 16.66 -4.28 -8.04
N ALA A 245 16.68 -3.06 -8.58
CA ALA A 245 16.34 -2.76 -9.96
C ALA A 245 17.34 -3.35 -10.98
N ASP A 246 18.60 -3.49 -10.61
CA ASP A 246 19.67 -3.98 -11.49
C ASP A 246 19.83 -5.50 -11.50
N THR A 247 19.85 -6.14 -10.33
CA THR A 247 20.20 -7.57 -10.18
C THR A 247 19.00 -8.50 -10.12
N GLY A 248 17.82 -7.97 -9.76
CA GLY A 248 16.67 -8.81 -9.41
C GLY A 248 16.95 -9.69 -8.20
N TRP A 249 16.11 -10.72 -8.01
CA TRP A 249 16.09 -11.57 -6.81
C TRP A 249 17.32 -12.45 -6.61
N SER A 250 18.03 -12.81 -7.67
CA SER A 250 19.08 -13.84 -7.63
C SER A 250 20.31 -13.45 -6.80
N ASP A 251 20.45 -12.17 -6.43
CA ASP A 251 21.61 -11.61 -5.74
C ASP A 251 21.26 -10.90 -4.41
N ILE A 252 20.06 -11.15 -3.84
CA ILE A 252 19.55 -10.50 -2.62
C ILE A 252 19.40 -11.49 -1.46
#